data_AF-A0AA51H7V6-F1
#
_entry.id   AF-A0AA51H7V6-F1
#
_cell.length_a   1.000
_cell.length_b   1.000
_cell.length_c   1.000
_cell.angle_alpha   90.00
_cell.angle_beta   90.00
_cell.angle_gamma   90.00
#
_symmetry.space_group_name_H-M   'P 1'
#
loop_
_entity.id
_entity.type
_entity.pdbx_description
1 polymer ?
#
loop_
_entity_poly.entity_id
_entity_poly.type
_entity_poly.pdbx_seq_one_letter_code
_entity_poly.pdbx_strand_id
1 'polypeptide(L)' 'MGLAATSQGFYSRFAQFRVVKAVRRQNLIRVNGGFVQNRIYAPPEQFDFIRQYIITLCPKGKMYE' A
#
# COMPACT_ATOMS: atom_id res chain seq x y z
N MET A 1 9.52 11.50 30.29
CA MET A 1 9.83 10.56 29.19
C MET A 1 8.99 10.96 27.99
N GLY A 2 9.55 11.79 27.10
CA GLY A 2 8.86 12.25 25.90
C GLY A 2 8.98 11.20 24.80
N LEU A 3 7.85 10.79 24.22
CA LEU A 3 7.83 9.98 23.00
C LEU A 3 8.30 10.88 21.85
N ALA A 4 9.60 10.82 21.54
CA ALA A 4 10.11 11.38 20.30
C ALA A 4 9.49 10.58 19.15
N ALA A 5 8.40 11.10 18.58
CA ALA A 5 7.86 10.62 17.33
C ALA A 5 8.89 10.91 16.24
N THR A 6 9.77 9.96 15.97
CA THR A 6 10.66 10.00 14.83
C THR A 6 9.77 10.01 13.58
N SER A 7 9.71 11.15 12.89
CA SER A 7 9.16 11.25 11.53
C SER A 7 10.06 10.48 10.58
N GLN A 8 10.07 9.16 10.73
CA GLN A 8 10.75 8.24 9.84
C GLN A 8 9.82 8.10 8.63
N GLY A 9 10.14 8.84 7.57
CA GLY A 9 9.30 9.03 6.40
C GLY A 9 8.60 7.75 5.95
N PHE A 10 7.29 7.86 5.70
CA PHE A 10 6.41 6.79 5.22
C PHE A 10 6.92 6.08 3.94
N TYR A 11 7.89 6.68 3.25
CA TYR A 11 8.49 6.17 2.02
C TYR A 11 9.37 4.93 2.20
N SER A 12 9.90 4.63 3.39
CA SER A 12 10.85 3.52 3.58
C SER A 12 10.21 2.13 3.80
N ARG A 13 8.89 2.04 4.00
CA ARG A 13 8.20 0.76 4.30
C ARG A 13 7.64 0.03 3.08
N PHE A 14 7.69 0.64 1.89
CA PHE A 14 7.10 0.00 0.71
C PHE A 14 7.81 -1.31 0.31
N ALA A 15 9.11 -1.42 0.56
CA ALA A 15 9.87 -2.66 0.38
C ALA A 15 9.46 -3.81 1.31
N GLN A 16 8.74 -3.52 2.41
CA GLN A 16 8.25 -4.54 3.36
C GLN A 16 6.87 -5.09 2.97
N PHE A 17 6.19 -4.47 1.99
CA PHE A 17 4.91 -4.94 1.50
C PHE A 17 5.10 -6.17 0.62
N ARG A 18 4.46 -7.27 1.00
CA ARG A 18 4.58 -8.58 0.37
C ARG A 18 3.37 -8.91 -0.48
N VAL A 19 2.23 -8.27 -0.23
CA VAL A 19 0.96 -8.58 -0.87
C VAL A 19 0.22 -7.29 -1.19
N VAL A 20 -0.18 -7.14 -2.45
CA VAL A 20 -1.08 -6.07 -2.91
C VAL A 20 -2.33 -6.73 -3.46
N LYS A 21 -3.48 -6.48 -2.83
CA LYS A 21 -4.79 -6.98 -3.28
C LYS A 21 -5.67 -5.82 -3.72
N ALA A 22 -6.04 -5.80 -4.99
CA ALA A 22 -6.85 -4.73 -5.57
C ALA A 22 -8.30 -5.18 -5.71
N VAL A 23 -9.20 -4.65 -4.89
CA VAL A 23 -10.63 -4.97 -4.90
C VAL A 23 -11.40 -3.85 -5.61
N ARG A 24 -11.53 -3.95 -6.94
CA ARG A 24 -12.21 -2.90 -7.76
C ARG A 24 -13.65 -2.65 -7.33
N ARG A 25 -14.40 -3.72 -7.01
CA ARG A 25 -15.81 -3.61 -6.54
C ARG A 25 -15.98 -2.72 -5.32
N GLN A 26 -14.94 -2.57 -4.50
CA GLN A 26 -14.95 -1.76 -3.29
C GLN A 26 -14.07 -0.52 -3.41
N ASN A 27 -13.49 -0.25 -4.59
CA ASN A 27 -12.56 0.87 -4.79
C ASN A 27 -11.43 0.87 -3.74
N LEU A 28 -10.99 -0.34 -3.36
CA LEU A 28 -10.08 -0.57 -2.24
C LEU A 28 -8.84 -1.34 -2.69
N ILE A 29 -7.67 -0.79 -2.41
CA ILE A 29 -6.38 -1.47 -2.57
C ILE A 29 -5.85 -1.81 -1.18
N ARG A 30 -5.73 -3.10 -0.89
CA ARG A 30 -5.17 -3.61 0.37
C ARG A 30 -3.70 -3.91 0.17
N VAL A 31 -2.86 -3.28 0.96
CA VAL A 31 -1.42 -3.48 0.92
C VAL A 31 -1.01 -4.11 2.25
N ASN A 32 -0.58 -5.36 2.22
CA ASN A 32 -0.14 -6.09 3.41
C ASN A 32 1.38 -6.34 3.35
N GLY A 33 2.07 -5.94 4.39
CA GLY A 33 3.44 -6.28 4.73
C GLY A 33 3.45 -7.12 6.00
N GLY A 34 4.60 -7.74 6.33
CA GLY A 34 4.70 -8.76 7.38
C GLY A 34 3.94 -8.45 8.67
N PHE A 35 4.02 -7.21 9.17
CA PHE A 35 3.29 -6.73 10.35
C PHE A 35 2.44 -5.48 10.11
N VAL A 36 2.26 -5.07 8.85
CA VAL A 36 1.58 -3.82 8.50
C VAL A 36 0.49 -4.10 7.50
N GLN A 37 -0.75 -3.78 7.86
CA GLN A 37 -1.90 -3.83 6.96
C GLN A 37 -2.31 -2.40 6.64
N ASN A 38 -2.37 -2.06 5.35
CA ASN A 38 -2.84 -0.76 4.91
C ASN A 38 -4.00 -0.92 3.92
N ARG A 39 -4.92 0.05 3.96
CA ARG A 39 -6.13 0.12 3.14
C ARG A 39 -6.15 1.46 2.45
N ILE A 40 -6.04 1.43 1.13
CA ILE A 40 -6.02 2.62 0.28
C ILE A 40 -7.34 2.65 -0.47
N TYR A 41 -8.19 3.61 -0.13
CA TYR A 41 -9.41 3.89 -0.86
C TYR A 41 -9.08 4.85 -2.00
N ALA A 42 -9.48 4.49 -3.21
CA ALA A 42 -9.17 5.25 -4.41
C ALA A 42 -10.44 5.39 -5.25
N PRO A 43 -10.79 6.60 -5.74
CA PRO A 43 -11.92 6.74 -6.64
C PRO A 43 -11.72 5.88 -7.90
N PRO A 44 -12.80 5.38 -8.52
CA PRO A 44 -12.72 4.41 -9.62
C PRO A 44 -11.92 4.95 -10.81
N GLU A 45 -12.02 6.26 -11.08
CA GLU A 45 -11.31 6.95 -12.18
C GLU A 45 -9.79 6.92 -12.00
N GLN A 46 -9.31 6.95 -10.74
CA GLN A 46 -7.88 6.96 -10.42
C GLN A 46 -7.39 5.61 -9.89
N PHE A 47 -8.28 4.61 -9.78
CA PHE A 47 -7.98 3.33 -9.17
C PHE A 47 -6.85 2.60 -9.89
N ASP A 48 -6.88 2.61 -11.23
CA ASP A 48 -5.86 1.92 -12.03
C ASP A 48 -4.50 2.63 -11.92
N PHE A 49 -4.50 3.98 -11.94
CA PHE A 49 -3.30 4.78 -11.72
C PHE A 49 -2.67 4.53 -10.35
N ILE A 50 -3.47 4.59 -9.28
CA ILE A 50 -2.99 4.37 -7.91
C ILE A 50 -2.51 2.93 -7.74
N ARG A 51 -3.18 1.95 -8.36
CA ARG A 51 -2.74 0.56 -8.40
C ARG A 51 -1.37 0.43 -9.06
N GLN A 52 -1.18 0.98 -10.25
CA GLN A 52 0.10 0.95 -10.97
C GLN A 52 1.21 1.64 -10.16
N TYR A 53 0.92 2.79 -9.56
CA TYR A 53 1.86 3.51 -8.71
C TYR A 53 2.31 2.67 -7.50
N ILE A 54 1.38 2.01 -6.82
CA ILE A 54 1.70 1.11 -5.70
C ILE A 54 2.54 -0.09 -6.16
N ILE A 55 2.26 -0.63 -7.35
CA ILE A 55 3.02 -1.72 -7.95
C ILE A 55 4.47 -1.30 -8.18
N THR A 56 4.71 -0.11 -8.76
CA THR A 56 6.06 0.42 -8.96
C THR A 56 6.82 0.57 -7.65
N LEU A 57 6.12 0.95 -6.57
CA LEU A 57 6.71 1.07 -5.24
C LEU A 57 6.94 -0.27 -4.53
N CYS A 58 6.23 -1.33 -4.94
CA CYS A 58 6.26 -2.65 -4.29
C CYS A 58 6.74 -3.75 -5.27
N PRO A 59 8.01 -3.74 -5.70
CA PRO A 59 8.51 -4.66 -6.72
C PRO A 59 8.48 -6.15 -6.31
N LYS A 60 8.39 -6.44 -5.01
CA LYS A 60 8.31 -7.80 -4.44
C LYS A 60 6.89 -8.22 -4.02
N GLY A 61 5.90 -7.37 -4.27
CA GLY A 61 4.52 -7.61 -3.86
C GLY A 61 3.83 -8.64 -4.75
N LYS A 62 3.31 -9.71 -4.16
CA LYS A 62 2.41 -10.65 -4.85
C LYS A 62 1.05 -9.97 -5.08
N MET A 63 0.58 -10.01 -6.32
CA MET A 63 -0.68 -9.39 -6.72
C MET A 63 -1.83 -10.38 -6.69
N TYR A 64 -2.96 -9.95 -6.14
CA TYR A 64 -4.23 -10.68 -6.17
C TYR A 64 -5.33 -9.73 -6.64
N GLU A 65 -6.11 -10.16 -7.63
CA GLU A 65 -7.33 -9.48 -8.07
C GLU A 65 -8.55 -9.96 -7.27
#